data_AF-A0A7J3JCN7-F1
#
_entry.id   AF-A0A7J3JCN7-F1
#
_cell.length_a   1.000
_cell.length_b   1.000
_cell.length_c   1.000
_cell.angle_alpha   90.00
_cell.angle_beta   90.00
_cell.angle_gamma   90.00
#
_symmetry.space_group_name_H-M   'P 1'
#
loop_
_entity.id
_entity.type
_entity.pdbx_description
1 polymer ?
#
loop_
_entity_poly.entity_id
_entity_poly.type
_entity_poly.pdbx_seq_one_letter_code
_entity_poly.pdbx_strand_id
1 'polypeptide(L)'
;MGSLKSLAQGFLVATGLVWIFNIVALVRGGDAWLGLAYLLILLIPAVSILSLKFKHLSNTVTPSGVAKWRTVLFAFQGVALAFWSYDLLTTVYAIDITGLAIELNPLGWPLGILGAFAFYGPSLLFSYVLLFRLNENISFYAAIPLTMVSMCMSLMNLFAGAQNFQVFVHTATLAANVRFELIALAAALNLVVPLVLTRRMLQPKPQLSIKTA
;
A
#
# COMPACT_ATOMS: atom_id res chain seq x y z
N MET A 1 -6.42 16.52 8.14
CA MET A 1 -5.77 16.24 6.83
C MET A 1 -4.38 15.61 6.96
N GLY A 2 -3.63 15.87 8.05
CA GLY A 2 -2.31 15.25 8.25
C GLY A 2 -2.31 13.72 8.34
N SER A 3 -3.34 13.09 8.94
CA SER A 3 -3.42 11.63 9.07
C SER A 3 -3.49 10.91 7.72
N LEU A 4 -4.41 11.32 6.83
CA LEU A 4 -4.54 10.72 5.49
C LEU A 4 -3.25 10.89 4.66
N LYS A 5 -2.55 12.02 4.84
CA LYS A 5 -1.25 12.27 4.21
C LYS A 5 -0.19 11.31 4.72
N SER A 6 -0.17 11.04 6.03
CA SER A 6 0.77 10.08 6.60
C SER A 6 0.57 8.67 6.07
N LEU A 7 -0.69 8.22 6.02
CA LEU A 7 -1.06 6.93 5.45
C LEU A 7 -0.60 6.83 3.99
N ALA A 8 -0.90 7.84 3.18
CA ALA A 8 -0.50 7.92 1.78
C ALA A 8 1.03 7.87 1.61
N GLN A 9 1.77 8.59 2.45
CA GLN A 9 3.23 8.60 2.41
C GLN A 9 3.81 7.23 2.74
N GLY A 10 3.32 6.57 3.79
CA GLY A 10 3.75 5.22 4.15
C GLY A 10 3.49 4.21 3.03
N PHE A 11 2.28 4.25 2.45
CA PHE A 11 1.92 3.41 1.31
C PHE A 11 2.87 3.64 0.12
N LEU A 12 3.03 4.88 -0.32
CA LEU A 12 3.85 5.20 -1.50
C LEU A 12 5.33 4.82 -1.33
N VAL A 13 5.89 5.03 -0.13
CA VAL A 13 7.28 4.64 0.17
C VAL A 13 7.44 3.13 0.12
N ALA A 14 6.53 2.37 0.75
CA ALA A 14 6.56 0.92 0.74
C ALA A 14 6.40 0.36 -0.67
N THR A 15 5.46 0.87 -1.45
CA THR A 15 5.27 0.48 -2.85
C THR A 15 6.51 0.76 -3.68
N GLY A 16 7.14 1.94 -3.52
CA GLY A 16 8.39 2.26 -4.19
C GLY A 16 9.52 1.26 -3.88
N LEU A 17 9.67 0.87 -2.60
CA LEU A 17 10.69 -0.11 -2.20
C LEU A 17 10.43 -1.49 -2.80
N VAL A 18 9.20 -2.01 -2.70
CA VAL A 18 8.82 -3.30 -3.31
C VAL A 18 9.15 -3.33 -4.79
N TRP A 19 8.85 -2.24 -5.49
CA TRP A 19 9.13 -2.10 -6.91
C TRP A 19 10.62 -2.11 -7.24
N ILE A 20 11.45 -1.39 -6.47
CA ILE A 20 12.91 -1.42 -6.65
C ILE A 20 13.43 -2.86 -6.49
N PHE A 21 12.98 -3.59 -5.46
CA PHE A 21 13.37 -4.99 -5.26
C PHE A 21 12.96 -5.88 -6.44
N ASN A 22 11.75 -5.70 -6.97
CA ASN A 22 11.28 -6.46 -8.14
C ASN A 22 12.12 -6.15 -9.39
N ILE A 23 12.47 -4.89 -9.63
CA ILE A 23 13.36 -4.51 -10.75
C ILE A 23 14.72 -5.20 -10.62
N VAL A 24 15.32 -5.16 -9.43
CA VAL A 24 16.61 -5.83 -9.18
C VAL A 24 16.51 -7.34 -9.42
N ALA A 25 15.44 -7.98 -8.94
CA ALA A 25 15.21 -9.40 -9.15
C ALA A 25 15.05 -9.75 -10.64
N LEU A 26 14.31 -8.94 -11.40
CA LEU A 26 14.09 -9.14 -12.84
C LEU A 26 15.37 -8.97 -13.67
N VAL A 27 16.14 -7.91 -13.38
CA VAL A 27 17.42 -7.66 -14.06
C VAL A 27 18.41 -8.79 -13.78
N ARG A 28 18.46 -9.29 -12.53
CA ARG A 28 19.28 -10.47 -12.18
C ARG A 28 18.78 -11.76 -12.86
N GLY A 29 17.47 -11.89 -13.04
CA GLY A 29 16.84 -13.00 -13.75
C GLY A 29 17.02 -12.97 -15.28
N GLY A 30 17.68 -11.93 -15.82
CA GLY A 30 17.98 -11.81 -17.25
C GLY A 30 16.92 -11.06 -18.07
N ASP A 31 15.87 -10.52 -17.46
CA ASP A 31 14.76 -9.86 -18.16
C ASP A 31 14.78 -8.33 -17.97
N ALA A 32 15.82 -7.70 -18.51
CA ALA A 32 16.11 -6.27 -18.31
C ALA A 32 15.01 -5.34 -18.86
N TRP A 33 14.29 -5.75 -19.92
CA TRP A 33 13.17 -4.99 -20.48
C TRP A 33 11.98 -4.93 -19.53
N LEU A 34 11.71 -6.01 -18.81
CA LEU A 34 10.68 -6.03 -17.78
C LEU A 34 11.10 -5.16 -16.59
N GLY A 35 12.38 -5.21 -16.21
CA GLY A 35 12.96 -4.30 -15.23
C GLY A 35 12.78 -2.82 -15.61
N LEU A 36 12.97 -2.48 -16.88
CA LEU A 36 12.74 -1.12 -17.40
C LEU A 36 11.25 -0.72 -17.35
N ALA A 37 10.34 -1.61 -17.74
CA ALA A 37 8.90 -1.36 -17.66
C ALA A 37 8.45 -1.13 -16.20
N TYR A 38 8.99 -1.90 -15.26
CA TYR A 38 8.74 -1.67 -13.85
C TYR A 38 9.35 -0.34 -13.37
N LEU A 39 10.54 0.03 -13.86
CA LEU A 39 11.14 1.33 -13.54
C LEU A 39 10.28 2.50 -14.03
N LEU A 40 9.63 2.38 -15.19
CA LEU A 40 8.73 3.41 -15.72
C LEU A 40 7.49 3.61 -14.85
N ILE A 41 6.90 2.55 -14.31
CA ILE A 41 5.73 2.71 -13.43
C ILE A 41 6.16 3.20 -12.03
N LEU A 42 7.40 2.95 -11.57
CA LEU A 42 7.97 3.55 -10.36
C LEU A 42 7.95 5.10 -10.41
N LEU A 43 7.93 5.70 -11.62
CA LEU A 43 7.79 7.14 -11.77
C LEU A 43 6.49 7.66 -11.16
N ILE A 44 5.41 6.87 -11.11
CA ILE A 44 4.12 7.30 -10.55
C ILE A 44 4.18 7.54 -9.04
N PRO A 45 4.61 6.58 -8.19
CA PRO A 45 4.80 6.85 -6.76
C PRO A 45 5.89 7.88 -6.51
N ALA A 46 6.98 7.91 -7.30
CA ALA A 46 8.03 8.92 -7.17
C ALA A 46 7.50 10.35 -7.41
N VAL A 47 6.76 10.58 -8.49
CA VAL A 47 6.12 11.86 -8.82
C VAL A 47 5.03 12.21 -7.79
N SER A 48 4.29 11.23 -7.30
CA SER A 48 3.30 11.42 -6.23
C SER A 48 3.96 11.89 -4.92
N ILE A 49 5.07 11.28 -4.52
CA ILE A 49 5.85 11.70 -3.34
C ILE A 49 6.44 13.10 -3.57
N LEU A 50 7.01 13.38 -4.74
CA LEU A 50 7.53 14.71 -5.08
C LEU A 50 6.41 15.75 -5.01
N SER A 51 5.26 15.52 -5.64
CA SER A 51 4.15 16.48 -5.63
C SER A 51 3.60 16.75 -4.23
N LEU A 52 3.56 15.74 -3.35
CA LEU A 52 3.18 15.87 -1.93
C LEU A 52 4.20 16.67 -1.11
N LYS A 53 5.48 16.68 -1.51
CA LYS A 53 6.54 17.51 -0.92
C LYS A 53 6.53 18.94 -1.48
N PHE A 54 6.39 19.10 -2.79
CA PHE A 54 6.43 20.42 -3.47
C PHE A 54 5.21 21.30 -3.15
N LYS A 55 4.02 20.72 -2.90
CA LYS A 55 2.85 21.50 -2.45
C LYS A 55 3.00 22.14 -1.06
N HIS A 56 4.06 21.86 -0.31
CA HIS A 56 4.17 22.26 1.10
C HIS A 56 5.54 22.81 1.49
N LEU A 57 6.13 23.66 0.64
CA LEU A 57 7.21 24.57 1.07
C LEU A 57 6.69 25.78 1.89
N SER A 58 5.38 25.92 2.07
CA SER A 58 4.77 27.01 2.82
C SER A 58 4.24 26.51 4.18
N ASN A 59 4.88 27.00 5.24
CA ASN A 59 4.49 27.03 6.65
C ASN A 59 4.37 25.68 7.37
N THR A 60 5.40 25.31 8.14
CA THR A 60 5.29 24.28 9.18
C THR A 60 5.70 24.84 10.53
N VAL A 61 4.68 25.09 11.36
CA VAL A 61 4.80 25.12 12.82
C VAL A 61 5.24 23.72 13.25
N THR A 62 6.33 23.62 14.01
CA THR A 62 6.85 22.35 14.55
C THR A 62 5.81 21.69 15.45
N PRO A 63 5.27 20.52 15.09
CA PRO A 63 4.35 19.80 15.96
C PRO A 63 5.08 19.23 17.18
N SER A 64 4.37 19.11 18.31
CA SER A 64 4.87 18.45 19.52
C SER A 64 5.31 17.00 19.25
N GLY A 65 6.23 16.47 20.05
CA GLY A 65 6.81 15.14 19.84
C GLY A 65 5.77 14.02 19.67
N VAL A 66 4.71 14.03 20.47
CA VAL A 66 3.62 13.02 20.40
C VAL A 66 2.83 13.13 19.09
N ALA A 67 2.58 14.34 18.58
CA ALA A 67 1.88 14.53 17.31
C ALA A 67 2.68 14.00 16.11
N LYS A 68 4.03 14.12 16.16
CA LYS A 68 4.92 13.52 15.16
C LYS A 68 4.84 12.00 15.20
N TRP A 69 4.87 11.38 16.37
CA TRP A 69 4.78 9.93 16.51
C TRP A 69 3.44 9.36 16.05
N ARG A 70 2.33 10.03 16.32
CA ARG A 70 1.01 9.61 15.80
C ARG A 70 0.96 9.57 14.28
N THR A 71 1.62 10.54 13.66
CA THR A 71 1.78 10.60 12.21
C THR A 71 2.58 9.38 11.74
N VAL A 72 3.74 9.11 12.34
CA VAL A 72 4.59 7.95 12.01
C VAL A 72 3.85 6.61 12.16
N LEU A 73 3.16 6.38 13.28
CA LEU A 73 2.40 5.14 13.51
C LEU A 73 1.33 4.92 12.45
N PHE A 74 0.67 5.99 12.02
CA PHE A 74 -0.33 5.88 10.96
C PHE A 74 0.28 5.75 9.56
N ALA A 75 1.53 6.18 9.35
CA ALA A 75 2.26 5.86 8.12
C ALA A 75 2.55 4.37 8.02
N PHE A 76 2.89 3.71 9.14
CA PHE A 76 3.09 2.25 9.15
C PHE A 76 1.83 1.47 8.77
N GLN A 77 0.63 1.98 9.08
CA GLN A 77 -0.62 1.41 8.56
C GLN A 77 -0.69 1.47 7.02
N GLY A 78 -0.14 2.53 6.43
CA GLY A 78 -0.03 2.66 4.97
C GLY A 78 0.98 1.68 4.37
N VAL A 79 2.10 1.44 5.06
CA VAL A 79 3.08 0.40 4.69
C VAL A 79 2.42 -0.98 4.72
N ALA A 80 1.67 -1.28 5.78
CA ALA A 80 0.99 -2.56 5.94
C ALA A 80 -0.02 -2.83 4.80
N LEU A 81 -0.79 -1.81 4.41
CA LEU A 81 -1.69 -1.87 3.25
C LEU A 81 -0.94 -2.11 1.93
N ALA A 82 0.22 -1.51 1.74
CA ALA A 82 1.01 -1.69 0.52
C ALA A 82 1.49 -3.14 0.38
N PHE A 83 1.97 -3.74 1.46
CA PHE A 83 2.41 -5.15 1.43
C PHE A 83 1.26 -6.12 1.22
N TRP A 84 0.09 -5.87 1.84
CA TRP A 84 -1.10 -6.67 1.56
C TRP A 84 -1.57 -6.52 0.11
N SER A 85 -1.56 -5.31 -0.44
CA SER A 85 -1.93 -5.08 -1.84
C SER A 85 -0.97 -5.77 -2.80
N TYR A 86 0.33 -5.78 -2.48
CA TYR A 86 1.34 -6.48 -3.27
C TYR A 86 1.09 -7.99 -3.30
N ASP A 87 0.87 -8.60 -2.14
CA ASP A 87 0.52 -10.02 -2.04
C ASP A 87 -0.71 -10.38 -2.86
N LEU A 88 -1.80 -9.61 -2.69
CA LEU A 88 -3.04 -9.79 -3.43
C LEU A 88 -2.82 -9.77 -4.94
N LEU A 89 -2.03 -8.82 -5.44
CA LEU A 89 -1.71 -8.71 -6.86
C LEU A 89 -0.96 -9.92 -7.40
N THR A 90 0.11 -10.31 -6.70
CA THR A 90 0.92 -11.46 -7.10
C THR A 90 0.16 -12.79 -6.97
N THR A 91 -0.78 -12.88 -6.02
CA THR A 91 -1.64 -14.06 -5.82
C THR A 91 -2.67 -14.20 -6.92
N VAL A 92 -3.44 -13.14 -7.22
CA VAL A 92 -4.40 -13.12 -8.35
C VAL A 92 -3.67 -13.54 -9.63
N TYR A 93 -2.48 -13.01 -9.83
CA TYR A 93 -1.68 -13.33 -10.99
C TYR A 93 -1.22 -14.79 -11.06
N ALA A 94 -0.62 -15.30 -9.97
CA ALA A 94 -0.15 -16.67 -9.91
C ALA A 94 -1.29 -17.69 -10.11
N ILE A 95 -2.50 -17.37 -9.64
CA ILE A 95 -3.61 -18.32 -9.68
C ILE A 95 -4.43 -18.17 -10.96
N ASP A 96 -4.97 -16.99 -11.23
CA ASP A 96 -5.94 -16.79 -12.32
C ASP A 96 -5.26 -16.69 -13.68
N ILE A 97 -4.05 -16.12 -13.75
CA ILE A 97 -3.39 -15.85 -15.04
C ILE A 97 -2.43 -16.98 -15.42
N THR A 98 -1.63 -17.50 -14.48
CA THR A 98 -0.73 -18.61 -14.79
C THR A 98 -1.38 -19.99 -14.63
N GLY A 99 -2.56 -20.08 -14.02
CA GLY A 99 -3.31 -21.33 -13.84
C GLY A 99 -2.67 -22.34 -12.88
N LEU A 100 -1.52 -22.01 -12.28
CA LEU A 100 -0.69 -22.94 -11.51
C LEU A 100 -1.30 -23.41 -10.19
N ALA A 101 -2.32 -22.73 -9.69
CA ALA A 101 -2.85 -22.96 -8.34
C ALA A 101 -4.39 -23.05 -8.24
N ILE A 102 -5.13 -22.95 -9.35
CA ILE A 102 -6.58 -23.19 -9.36
C ILE A 102 -6.91 -24.62 -8.93
N GLU A 103 -6.07 -25.60 -9.29
CA GLU A 103 -6.31 -27.01 -8.97
C GLU A 103 -5.98 -27.37 -7.51
N LEU A 104 -5.15 -26.57 -6.83
CA LEU A 104 -4.70 -26.84 -5.46
C LEU A 104 -5.58 -26.17 -4.40
N ASN A 105 -6.16 -25.00 -4.67
CA ASN A 105 -6.99 -24.29 -3.69
C ASN A 105 -7.93 -23.23 -4.31
N PRO A 106 -9.02 -23.65 -4.97
CA PRO A 106 -9.88 -22.75 -5.77
C PRO A 106 -10.61 -21.67 -4.95
N LEU A 107 -10.85 -21.92 -3.65
CA LEU A 107 -11.51 -20.95 -2.76
C LEU A 107 -10.59 -20.37 -1.67
N GLY A 108 -9.38 -20.89 -1.50
CA GLY A 108 -8.50 -20.44 -0.42
C GLY A 108 -7.94 -19.04 -0.64
N TRP A 109 -7.69 -18.66 -1.89
CA TRP A 109 -7.15 -17.33 -2.18
C TRP A 109 -8.19 -16.20 -2.07
N PRO A 110 -9.45 -16.33 -2.56
CA PRO A 110 -10.45 -15.29 -2.35
C PRO A 110 -10.87 -15.20 -0.87
N LEU A 111 -10.98 -16.33 -0.18
CA LEU A 111 -11.24 -16.35 1.26
C LEU A 111 -10.06 -15.77 2.06
N GLY A 112 -8.82 -16.02 1.62
CA GLY A 112 -7.61 -15.42 2.20
C GLY A 112 -7.60 -13.90 2.05
N ILE A 113 -7.99 -13.37 0.89
CA ILE A 113 -8.15 -11.92 0.66
C ILE A 113 -9.21 -11.33 1.58
N LEU A 114 -10.38 -11.97 1.67
CA LEU A 114 -11.46 -11.51 2.54
C LEU A 114 -11.07 -11.55 4.02
N GLY A 115 -10.37 -12.61 4.45
CA GLY A 115 -9.82 -12.72 5.80
C GLY A 115 -8.79 -11.64 6.10
N ALA A 116 -7.88 -11.36 5.17
CA ALA A 116 -6.91 -10.29 5.31
C ALA A 116 -7.60 -8.91 5.36
N PHE A 117 -8.62 -8.66 4.53
CA PHE A 117 -9.40 -7.42 4.59
C PHE A 117 -10.15 -7.27 5.92
N ALA A 118 -10.73 -8.35 6.44
CA ALA A 118 -11.37 -8.39 7.75
C ALA A 118 -10.42 -8.06 8.90
N PHE A 119 -9.10 -8.22 8.69
CA PHE A 119 -8.07 -7.77 9.63
C PHE A 119 -7.62 -6.32 9.38
N TYR A 120 -7.17 -5.98 8.17
CA TYR A 120 -6.59 -4.67 7.88
C TYR A 120 -7.60 -3.53 7.89
N GLY A 121 -8.83 -3.76 7.44
CA GLY A 121 -9.90 -2.75 7.42
C GLY A 121 -10.21 -2.22 8.82
N PRO A 122 -10.60 -3.10 9.77
CA PRO A 122 -10.80 -2.69 11.17
C PRO A 122 -9.54 -2.14 11.81
N SER A 123 -8.37 -2.75 11.59
CA SER A 123 -7.09 -2.29 12.18
C SER A 123 -6.76 -0.84 11.79
N LEU A 124 -7.00 -0.47 10.53
CA LEU A 124 -6.80 0.89 10.04
C LEU A 124 -7.80 1.87 10.65
N LEU A 125 -9.07 1.48 10.76
CA LEU A 125 -10.11 2.29 11.41
C LEU A 125 -9.79 2.51 12.90
N PHE A 126 -9.43 1.46 13.63
CA PHE A 126 -9.06 1.55 15.03
C PHE A 126 -7.80 2.39 15.23
N SER A 127 -6.77 2.19 14.41
CA SER A 127 -5.55 3.01 14.44
C SER A 127 -5.87 4.49 14.22
N TYR A 128 -6.77 4.82 13.29
CA TYR A 128 -7.21 6.19 13.07
C TYR A 128 -7.92 6.78 14.31
N VAL A 129 -8.85 6.03 14.89
CA VAL A 129 -9.61 6.47 16.07
C VAL A 129 -8.68 6.69 17.27
N LEU A 130 -7.79 5.73 17.55
CA LEU A 130 -6.84 5.80 18.65
C LEU A 130 -5.86 6.97 18.50
N LEU A 131 -5.29 7.16 17.30
CA LEU A 131 -4.24 8.14 17.07
C LEU A 131 -4.75 9.57 16.89
N PHE A 132 -5.95 9.76 16.32
CA PHE A 132 -6.43 11.09 15.92
C PHE A 132 -7.80 11.49 16.46
N ARG A 133 -8.66 10.56 16.91
CA ARG A 133 -10.01 10.89 17.39
C ARG A 133 -10.09 11.01 18.90
N LEU A 134 -9.55 10.05 19.65
CA LEU A 134 -9.60 10.05 21.11
C LEU A 134 -8.59 11.04 21.73
N ASN A 135 -7.44 11.20 21.08
CA ASN A 135 -6.40 12.17 21.45
C ASN A 135 -5.81 12.02 22.87
N GLU A 136 -6.07 10.93 23.58
CA GLU A 136 -5.51 10.66 24.91
C GLU A 136 -4.14 9.96 24.84
N ASN A 137 -3.33 10.10 25.90
CA ASN A 137 -2.03 9.42 26.00
C ASN A 137 -2.18 7.90 26.02
N ILE A 138 -3.22 7.38 26.68
CA ILE A 138 -3.51 5.95 26.75
C ILE A 138 -3.82 5.40 25.35
N SER A 139 -4.62 6.13 24.56
CA SER A 139 -4.93 5.75 23.17
C SER A 139 -3.68 5.72 22.28
N PHE A 140 -2.73 6.62 22.50
CA PHE A 140 -1.44 6.59 21.80
C PHE A 140 -0.65 5.32 22.12
N TYR A 141 -0.52 4.96 23.39
CA TYR A 141 0.18 3.74 23.79
C TYR A 141 -0.53 2.48 23.29
N ALA A 142 -1.86 2.46 23.24
CA ALA A 142 -2.64 1.35 22.67
C ALA A 142 -2.46 1.19 21.15
N ALA A 143 -2.17 2.28 20.42
CA ALA A 143 -1.94 2.23 18.98
C ALA A 143 -0.57 1.63 18.60
N ILE A 144 0.41 1.63 19.50
CA ILE A 144 1.74 1.05 19.28
C ILE A 144 1.67 -0.47 19.05
N PRO A 145 1.13 -1.30 19.96
CA PRO A 145 1.03 -2.74 19.75
C PRO A 145 0.13 -3.08 18.56
N LEU A 146 -0.97 -2.34 18.34
CA LEU A 146 -1.80 -2.51 17.15
C LEU A 146 -1.01 -2.31 15.85
N THR A 147 -0.17 -1.27 15.81
CA THR A 147 0.71 -1.01 14.66
C THR A 147 1.77 -2.09 14.49
N MET A 148 2.34 -2.59 15.58
CA MET A 148 3.32 -3.67 15.55
C MET A 148 2.72 -4.97 15.00
N VAL A 149 1.53 -5.37 15.48
CA VAL A 149 0.82 -6.56 14.99
C VAL A 149 0.46 -6.40 13.50
N SER A 150 -0.04 -5.23 13.11
CA SER A 150 -0.35 -4.93 11.71
C SER A 150 0.89 -5.03 10.81
N MET A 151 2.03 -4.52 11.27
CA MET A 151 3.30 -4.62 10.56
C MET A 151 3.79 -6.08 10.45
N CYS A 152 3.72 -6.87 11.52
CA CYS A 152 4.10 -8.28 11.49
C CYS A 152 3.26 -9.08 10.49
N MET A 153 1.93 -8.92 10.52
CA MET A 153 1.02 -9.55 9.55
C MET A 153 1.34 -9.08 8.13
N SER A 154 1.67 -7.80 7.95
CA SER A 154 1.99 -7.28 6.63
C SER A 154 3.32 -7.77 6.07
N LEU A 155 4.30 -8.06 6.93
CA LEU A 155 5.55 -8.68 6.51
C LEU A 155 5.33 -10.11 6.02
N MET A 156 4.40 -10.86 6.64
CA MET A 156 4.01 -12.18 6.12
C MET A 156 3.43 -12.06 4.71
N ASN A 157 2.57 -11.07 4.46
CA ASN A 157 2.05 -10.80 3.12
C ASN A 157 3.15 -10.39 2.14
N LEU A 158 4.12 -9.57 2.56
CA LEU A 158 5.27 -9.23 1.72
C LEU A 158 6.04 -10.48 1.29
N PHE A 159 6.28 -11.41 2.22
CA PHE A 159 7.00 -12.65 1.91
C PHE A 159 6.17 -13.58 1.02
N ALA A 160 4.88 -13.74 1.28
CA ALA A 160 3.98 -14.51 0.42
C ALA A 160 3.96 -13.93 -1.00
N GLY A 161 3.80 -12.60 -1.12
CA GLY A 161 3.83 -11.92 -2.41
C GLY A 161 5.18 -12.04 -3.11
N ALA A 162 6.29 -12.01 -2.38
CA ALA A 162 7.61 -12.24 -2.96
C ALA A 162 7.76 -13.67 -3.49
N GLN A 163 7.24 -14.68 -2.79
CA GLN A 163 7.23 -16.07 -3.26
C GLN A 163 6.38 -16.23 -4.53
N ASN A 164 5.19 -15.64 -4.55
CA ASN A 164 4.33 -15.62 -5.73
C ASN A 164 5.00 -14.90 -6.91
N PHE A 165 5.74 -13.81 -6.64
CA PHE A 165 6.51 -13.11 -7.66
C PHE A 165 7.68 -13.95 -8.19
N GLN A 166 8.34 -14.78 -7.38
CA GLN A 166 9.36 -15.71 -7.87
C GLN A 166 8.77 -16.74 -8.83
N VAL A 167 7.55 -17.23 -8.58
CA VAL A 167 6.83 -18.08 -9.54
C VAL A 167 6.71 -17.36 -10.87
N PHE A 168 6.32 -16.07 -10.89
CA PHE A 168 6.32 -15.27 -12.10
C PHE A 168 7.70 -15.15 -12.76
N VAL A 169 8.76 -14.87 -12.01
CA VAL A 169 10.12 -14.76 -12.59
C VAL A 169 10.52 -16.06 -13.28
N HIS A 170 10.18 -17.21 -12.71
CA HIS A 170 10.48 -18.52 -13.29
C HIS A 170 9.56 -18.92 -14.46
N THR A 171 8.31 -18.47 -14.44
CA THR A 171 7.32 -18.77 -15.49
C THR A 171 7.18 -17.65 -16.51
N ALA A 172 7.96 -16.57 -16.38
CA ALA A 172 7.87 -15.42 -17.25
C ALA A 172 8.05 -15.81 -18.73
N THR A 173 8.78 -16.87 -19.05
CA THR A 173 8.92 -17.40 -20.41
C THR A 173 7.61 -17.90 -21.02
N LEU A 174 6.55 -18.16 -20.22
CA LEU A 174 5.34 -18.86 -20.68
C LEU A 174 4.34 -18.01 -21.48
N ALA A 175 4.34 -16.67 -21.41
CA ALA A 175 3.58 -15.82 -22.35
C ALA A 175 3.89 -14.33 -22.17
N ALA A 176 4.16 -13.61 -23.27
CA ALA A 176 4.32 -12.16 -23.26
C ALA A 176 3.07 -11.42 -22.77
N ASN A 177 1.87 -11.92 -23.07
CA ASN A 177 0.60 -11.28 -22.68
C ASN A 177 0.42 -11.23 -21.15
N VAL A 178 0.78 -12.33 -20.49
CA VAL A 178 0.70 -12.51 -19.04
C VAL A 178 1.61 -11.46 -18.35
N ARG A 179 2.78 -11.15 -18.93
CA ARG A 179 3.68 -10.09 -18.42
C ARG A 179 3.03 -8.70 -18.45
N PHE A 180 2.38 -8.34 -19.55
CA PHE A 180 1.79 -7.01 -19.72
C PHE A 180 0.56 -6.77 -18.85
N GLU A 181 -0.22 -7.81 -18.56
CA GLU A 181 -1.38 -7.72 -17.67
C GLU A 181 -1.00 -7.43 -16.21
N LEU A 182 0.06 -8.05 -15.70
CA LEU A 182 0.58 -7.75 -14.35
C LEU A 182 1.07 -6.31 -14.25
N ILE A 183 1.81 -5.88 -15.26
CA ILE A 183 2.33 -4.50 -15.38
C ILE A 183 1.16 -3.51 -15.44
N ALA A 184 0.13 -3.80 -16.22
CA ALA A 184 -1.07 -2.96 -16.34
C ALA A 184 -1.85 -2.89 -15.03
N LEU A 185 -2.05 -4.02 -14.34
CA LEU A 185 -2.77 -4.08 -13.07
C LEU A 185 -2.01 -3.33 -11.96
N ALA A 186 -0.69 -3.54 -11.89
CA ALA A 186 0.16 -2.84 -10.94
C ALA A 186 0.23 -1.34 -11.24
N ALA A 187 0.28 -0.93 -12.52
CA ALA A 187 0.18 0.46 -12.94
C ALA A 187 -1.18 1.09 -12.59
N ALA A 188 -2.27 0.37 -12.81
CA ALA A 188 -3.62 0.84 -12.52
C ALA A 188 -3.80 1.13 -11.02
N LEU A 189 -3.37 0.23 -10.13
CA LEU A 189 -3.40 0.49 -8.69
C LEU A 189 -2.47 1.63 -8.29
N ASN A 190 -1.27 1.70 -8.87
CA ASN A 190 -0.35 2.80 -8.63
C ASN A 190 -0.86 4.15 -9.11
N LEU A 191 -1.74 4.21 -10.11
CA LEU A 191 -2.40 5.44 -10.57
C LEU A 191 -3.64 5.78 -9.73
N VAL A 192 -4.48 4.79 -9.45
CA VAL A 192 -5.77 4.99 -8.76
C VAL A 192 -5.55 5.42 -7.32
N VAL A 193 -4.60 4.82 -6.59
CA VAL A 193 -4.40 5.12 -5.16
C VAL A 193 -4.01 6.60 -4.93
N PRO A 194 -2.97 7.16 -5.58
CA PRO A 194 -2.65 8.57 -5.45
C PRO A 194 -3.78 9.48 -5.93
N LEU A 195 -4.46 9.14 -7.03
CA LEU A 195 -5.56 9.96 -7.57
C LEU A 195 -6.77 10.01 -6.62
N VAL A 196 -7.15 8.88 -6.05
CA VAL A 196 -8.24 8.79 -5.06
C VAL A 196 -7.87 9.53 -3.79
N LEU A 197 -6.63 9.37 -3.30
CA LEU A 197 -6.14 10.09 -2.12
C LEU A 197 -6.09 11.60 -2.38
N THR A 198 -5.62 12.02 -3.56
CA THR A 198 -5.53 13.44 -3.94
C THR A 198 -6.91 14.05 -4.10
N ARG A 199 -7.87 13.36 -4.74
CA ARG A 199 -9.26 13.83 -4.85
C ARG A 199 -9.93 13.94 -3.48
N ARG A 200 -9.77 12.95 -2.59
CA ARG A 200 -10.31 13.04 -1.23
C ARG A 200 -9.65 14.13 -0.38
N MET A 201 -8.40 14.48 -0.66
CA MET A 201 -7.71 15.61 -0.03
C MET A 201 -8.15 16.97 -0.56
N LEU A 202 -8.56 17.05 -1.83
CA LEU A 202 -8.98 18.30 -2.48
C LEU A 202 -10.48 18.59 -2.35
N GLN A 203 -11.29 17.64 -1.88
CA GLN A 203 -12.71 17.89 -1.63
C GLN A 203 -12.87 18.86 -0.45
N PRO A 204 -13.50 20.04 -0.66
CA PRO A 204 -13.92 20.90 0.43
C PRO A 204 -14.96 20.16 1.27
N LYS A 205 -14.83 20.19 2.60
CA LYS A 205 -15.86 19.64 3.49
C LYS A 205 -17.19 20.37 3.23
N PRO A 206 -18.33 19.66 3.13
CA PRO A 206 -19.62 20.33 3.30
C PRO A 206 -19.63 20.94 4.70
N GLN A 207 -19.74 22.27 4.77
CA GLN A 207 -20.00 22.97 6.02
C GLN A 207 -21.36 22.46 6.51
N LEU A 208 -21.35 21.63 7.55
CA LEU A 208 -22.55 21.35 8.33
C LEU A 208 -22.95 22.66 9.01
N SER A 209 -23.80 23.41 8.32
CA SER A 209 -24.57 24.52 8.90
C SER A 209 -25.53 23.91 9.91
N ILE A 210 -25.08 23.78 11.15
CA ILE A 210 -26.00 23.61 12.28
C ILE A 210 -26.73 24.95 12.41
N LYS A 211 -27.92 25.04 11.82
CA LYS A 211 -28.88 26.08 12.21
C LYS A 211 -29.35 25.71 13.61
N THR A 212 -28.85 26.43 14.60
CA THR A 212 -29.51 26.51 15.91
C THR A 212 -30.82 27.26 15.72
N ALA A 213 -31.93 26.56 15.96
CA ALA A 213 -33.24 27.14 16.22
C ALA A 213 -33.55 26.95 17.70
#